data_AF-A0A101WN02-F1
#
_entry.id   AF-A0A101WN02-F1
#
_cell.length_a   1.000
_cell.length_b   1.000
_cell.length_c   1.000
_cell.angle_alpha   90.00
_cell.angle_beta   90.00
_cell.angle_gamma   90.00
#
_symmetry.space_group_name_H-M   'P 1'
#
loop_
_entity.id
_entity.type
_entity.pdbx_description
1 polymer ?
#
loop_
_entity_poly.entity_id
_entity_poly.type
_entity_poly.pdbx_seq_one_letter_code
_entity_poly.pdbx_strand_id
1 'polypeptide(L)' 'MTVNNHNYKNINIKISEQGHTFNSITICDGAWIGYGTIILPGVTIGKHSIIAAGSVVTKDVPDFTVVGGVPGKIIKELI' A
#
# COMPACT_ATOMS: atom_id res chain seq x y z
N MET A 1 0.23 -9.54 6.58
CA MET A 1 0.59 -10.08 5.25
C MET A 1 1.98 -9.58 4.89
N THR A 2 2.89 -10.44 4.44
CA THR A 2 4.24 -10.03 4.02
C THR A 2 4.26 -9.77 2.52
N VAL A 3 4.79 -8.62 2.12
CA VAL A 3 4.96 -8.21 0.72
C VAL A 3 6.40 -7.70 0.52
N ASN A 4 6.88 -7.66 -0.72
CA ASN A 4 8.27 -7.35 -1.04
C ASN A 4 8.42 -6.29 -2.13
N ASN A 5 9.52 -5.55 -2.08
CA ASN A 5 10.00 -4.68 -3.16
C ASN A 5 11.36 -5.17 -3.65
N HIS A 6 11.65 -5.03 -4.95
CA HIS A 6 13.01 -5.16 -5.46
C HIS A 6 13.88 -4.02 -4.93
N ASN A 7 15.10 -4.36 -4.53
CA ASN A 7 16.09 -3.35 -4.20
C ASN A 7 16.67 -2.76 -5.49
N TYR A 8 16.85 -1.43 -5.52
CA TYR A 8 17.32 -0.71 -6.71
C TYR A 8 18.33 0.41 -6.39
N LYS A 9 18.79 0.51 -5.14
CA LYS A 9 19.63 1.64 -4.68
C LYS A 9 21.08 1.56 -5.15
N ASN A 10 21.62 0.38 -5.44
CA ASN A 10 23.02 0.24 -5.86
C ASN A 10 23.13 0.19 -7.38
N ILE A 11 23.52 1.30 -8.00
CA ILE A 11 23.60 1.42 -9.47
C ILE A 11 24.69 0.55 -10.12
N ASN A 12 25.60 -0.04 -9.34
CA ASN A 12 26.69 -0.88 -9.84
C ASN A 12 26.36 -2.39 -9.87
N ILE A 13 25.18 -2.77 -9.36
CA ILE A 13 24.72 -4.17 -9.31
C ILE A 13 23.46 -4.29 -10.15
N LYS A 14 23.29 -5.35 -10.94
CA LYS A 14 22.06 -5.56 -11.72
C LYS A 14 20.86 -5.68 -10.79
N ILE A 15 19.70 -5.15 -11.19
CA ILE A 15 18.47 -5.19 -10.38
C ILE A 15 18.12 -6.62 -9.91
N SER A 16 18.37 -7.63 -10.75
CA SER A 16 18.15 -9.05 -10.42
C SER A 16 19.03 -9.58 -9.29
N GLU A 17 20.15 -8.92 -9.00
CA GLU A 17 21.17 -9.36 -8.03
C GLU A 17 21.14 -8.54 -6.73
N GLN A 18 20.31 -7.49 -6.64
CA GLN A 18 20.22 -6.61 -5.46
C GLN A 18 19.30 -7.14 -4.35
N GLY A 19 18.56 -8.22 -4.60
CA GLY A 19 17.63 -8.83 -3.65
C GLY A 19 16.34 -8.04 -3.43
N HIS A 20 15.68 -8.32 -2.30
CA HIS A 20 14.38 -7.75 -1.96
C HIS A 20 14.34 -7.20 -0.53
N THR A 21 13.49 -6.20 -0.31
CA THR A 21 13.09 -5.75 1.03
C THR A 21 11.68 -6.25 1.32
N PHE A 22 11.48 -6.87 2.48
CA PHE A 22 10.19 -7.41 2.93
C PHE A 22 9.67 -6.59 4.09
N ASN A 23 8.43 -6.10 3.98
CA ASN A 23 7.74 -5.46 5.10
C ASN A 23 6.32 -6.01 5.19
N SER A 24 5.80 -6.09 6.40
CA SER A 24 4.39 -6.41 6.62
C SER A 24 3.52 -5.21 6.24
N ILE A 25 2.30 -5.50 5.79
CA ILE A 25 1.21 -4.52 5.78
C ILE A 25 0.29 -4.75 6.97
N THR A 26 -0.31 -3.67 7.45
CA THR A 26 -1.31 -3.68 8.53
C THR A 26 -2.65 -3.23 7.96
N ILE A 27 -3.71 -4.01 8.19
CA ILE A 27 -5.08 -3.64 7.83
C ILE A 27 -5.85 -3.56 9.14
N CYS A 28 -6.26 -2.35 9.52
CA CYS A 28 -6.97 -2.10 10.76
C CYS A 28 -8.45 -2.50 10.66
N ASP A 29 -9.10 -2.56 11.82
CA ASP A 29 -10.47 -3.06 11.96
C ASP A 29 -11.49 -2.31 11.08
N GLY A 30 -12.38 -3.07 10.46
CA GLY A 30 -13.42 -2.54 9.56
C GLY A 30 -12.91 -1.89 8.27
N ALA A 31 -11.62 -1.97 7.93
CA ALA A 31 -11.13 -1.49 6.64
C ALA A 31 -11.66 -2.35 5.49
N TRP A 32 -12.10 -1.69 4.41
CA TRP A 32 -12.58 -2.32 3.19
C TRP A 32 -11.53 -2.23 2.08
N ILE A 33 -11.14 -3.38 1.52
CA ILE A 33 -10.19 -3.45 0.40
C ILE A 33 -10.93 -3.81 -0.89
N GLY A 34 -11.03 -2.84 -1.80
CA GLY A 34 -11.63 -3.06 -3.11
C GLY A 34 -10.86 -4.09 -3.94
N TYR A 35 -11.59 -4.82 -4.79
CA TYR A 35 -11.03 -5.82 -5.69
C TYR A 35 -9.86 -5.27 -6.52
N GLY A 36 -8.81 -6.08 -6.70
CA GLY A 36 -7.65 -5.72 -7.52
C GLY A 36 -6.75 -4.63 -6.93
N THR A 37 -6.91 -4.27 -5.66
CA THR A 37 -6.01 -3.35 -4.96
C THR A 37 -4.61 -3.95 -4.79
N ILE A 38 -3.59 -3.12 -4.99
CA ILE A 38 -2.19 -3.41 -4.66
C ILE A 38 -1.79 -2.50 -3.50
N ILE A 39 -1.26 -3.09 -2.41
CA ILE A 39 -0.78 -2.37 -1.23
C ILE A 39 0.72 -2.61 -1.10
N LEU A 40 1.52 -1.54 -1.09
CA LEU A 40 2.98 -1.66 -1.04
C LEU A 40 3.50 -2.04 0.36
N PRO A 41 4.71 -2.62 0.44
CA PRO A 41 5.30 -3.03 1.72
C PRO A 41 5.44 -1.89 2.72
N GLY A 42 5.03 -2.16 3.97
CA GLY A 42 5.13 -1.23 5.09
C GLY A 42 3.92 -0.31 5.28
N VAL A 43 2.91 -0.40 4.41
CA VAL A 43 1.70 0.43 4.50
C VAL A 43 0.74 -0.07 5.58
N THR A 44 0.20 0.87 6.36
CA THR A 44 -0.95 0.68 7.25
C THR A 44 -2.21 1.26 6.64
N ILE A 45 -3.28 0.45 6.58
CA ILE A 45 -4.62 0.89 6.22
C ILE A 45 -5.41 1.15 7.49
N GLY A 46 -5.78 2.41 7.73
CA GLY A 46 -6.49 2.86 8.92
C GLY A 46 -7.88 2.24 9.09
N LYS A 47 -8.38 2.30 10.32
CA LYS A 47 -9.68 1.77 10.76
C LYS A 47 -10.81 2.33 9.90
N HIS A 48 -11.75 1.48 9.48
CA HIS A 48 -12.94 1.86 8.71
C HIS A 48 -12.63 2.67 7.42
N SER A 49 -11.42 2.52 6.88
CA SER A 49 -11.04 3.14 5.62
C SER A 49 -11.47 2.29 4.44
N ILE A 50 -11.69 2.93 3.30
CA ILE A 50 -12.14 2.29 2.06
C ILE A 50 -11.08 2.50 1.00
N ILE A 51 -10.52 1.40 0.48
CA ILE A 51 -9.65 1.43 -0.69
C ILE A 51 -10.47 1.06 -1.92
N ALA A 52 -10.57 1.98 -2.88
CA ALA A 52 -11.31 1.76 -4.12
C ALA A 52 -10.65 0.65 -4.95
N ALA A 53 -11.46 -0.05 -5.76
CA ALA A 53 -10.99 -1.14 -6.62
C ALA A 53 -9.85 -0.67 -7.56
N GLY A 54 -8.87 -1.56 -7.81
CA GLY A 54 -7.74 -1.30 -8.70
C GLY A 54 -6.72 -0.27 -8.20
N SER A 55 -6.79 0.15 -6.95
CA SER A 55 -5.89 1.19 -6.41
C SER A 55 -4.49 0.65 -6.10
N VAL A 56 -3.47 1.50 -6.21
CA VAL A 56 -2.09 1.21 -5.78
C VAL A 56 -1.74 2.10 -4.59
N VAL A 57 -1.80 1.54 -3.39
CA VAL A 57 -1.56 2.28 -2.14
C VAL A 57 -0.08 2.22 -1.78
N THR A 58 0.56 3.39 -1.80
CA THR A 58 2.02 3.53 -1.59
C THR A 58 2.41 4.18 -0.27
N LYS A 59 1.42 4.63 0.51
CA LYS A 59 1.58 5.35 1.79
C LYS A 59 0.48 4.92 2.76
N ASP A 60 0.71 5.15 4.04
CA ASP A 60 -0.29 4.91 5.08
C ASP A 60 -1.58 5.66 4.79
N VAL A 61 -2.70 5.01 5.10
CA VAL A 61 -4.06 5.55 4.95
C VAL A 61 -4.57 5.88 6.35
N PRO A 62 -4.92 7.15 6.64
CA PRO A 62 -5.52 7.51 7.91
C PRO A 62 -6.85 6.79 8.14
N ASP A 63 -7.29 6.68 9.39
CA ASP A 63 -8.60 6.14 9.73
C ASP A 63 -9.73 6.90 9.00
N PHE A 64 -10.86 6.23 8.78
CA PHE A 64 -12.08 6.82 8.23
C PHE A 64 -11.88 7.54 6.89
N THR A 65 -11.00 7.03 6.03
CA THR A 65 -10.63 7.69 4.77
C THR A 65 -10.96 6.82 3.55
N VAL A 66 -11.41 7.45 2.47
CA VAL A 66 -11.56 6.81 1.16
C VAL A 66 -10.35 7.14 0.30
N VAL A 67 -9.62 6.12 -0.16
CA VAL A 67 -8.45 6.24 -1.04
C VAL A 67 -8.75 5.56 -2.37
N GLY A 68 -8.31 6.17 -3.48
CA GLY A 68 -8.35 5.52 -4.78
C GLY A 68 -7.32 6.02 -5.79
N GLY A 69 -7.09 5.22 -6.82
CA GLY A 69 -6.23 5.55 -7.97
C GLY A 69 -4.84 4.91 -7.95
N VAL A 70 -4.04 5.28 -8.96
CA VAL A 70 -2.65 4.80 -9.16
C VAL A 70 -1.75 6.01 -9.48
N PRO A 71 -0.94 6.51 -8.53
CA PRO A 71 -0.91 6.11 -7.12
C PRO A 71 -2.19 6.51 -6.39
N GLY A 72 -2.55 5.74 -5.36
CA GLY A 72 -3.71 5.98 -4.51
C GLY A 72 -3.59 7.33 -3.80
N LYS A 73 -4.65 8.11 -3.86
CA LYS A 73 -4.78 9.39 -3.16
C LYS A 73 -6.05 9.40 -2.32
N ILE A 74 -6.04 10.18 -1.25
CA ILE A 74 -7.24 10.46 -0.46
C ILE A 74 -8.24 11.14 -1.38
N ILE A 75 -9.41 10.54 -1.52
CA ILE A 75 -10.57 11.07 -2.26
C ILE A 75 -11.48 11.82 -1.30
N LYS A 76 -11.67 11.30 -0.09
CA LYS A 76 -12.63 11.81 0.89
C LYS A 76 -12.28 11.36 2.31
N GLU A 77 -12.48 12.23 3.28
CA GLU A 77 -12.57 11.90 4.71
C GLU A 77 -14.04 11.64 5.09
N LEU A 78 -14.30 10.60 5.89
CA LEU A 78 -15.64 10.18 6.29
C LEU A 78 -16.15 10.88 7.56
N ILE A 79 -15.30 11.70 8.20
CA ILE A 79 -15.57 12.48 9.40
C ILE A 79 -15.24 13.96 9.18
#